data_AF-A0A2W6DHG0-F1
#
_entry.id   AF-A0A2W6DHG0-F1
#
_cell.length_a   1.000
_cell.length_b   1.000
_cell.length_c   1.000
_cell.angle_alpha   90.00
_cell.angle_beta   90.00
_cell.angle_gamma   90.00
#
_symmetry.space_group_name_H-M   'P 1'
#
loop_
_entity.id
_entity.type
_entity.pdbx_description
1 polymer ?
#
loop_
_entity_poly.entity_id
_entity_poly.type
_entity_poly.pdbx_seq_one_letter_code
_entity_poly.pdbx_strand_id
1 'polypeptide(L)' 'MEEALTAPGPSSAEVRAWARANGVAVADRGRPASQVWEAWRISHQA' A
#
# COMPACT_ATOMS: atom_id res chain seq x y z
N MET A 1 -17.41 11.87 5.54
CA MET A 1 -16.97 10.79 4.62
C MET A 1 -15.75 10.19 5.26
N GLU A 2 -15.99 9.22 6.11
CA GLU A 2 -15.13 8.83 7.22
C GLU A 2 -14.82 7.37 7.00
N GLU A 3 -13.63 7.07 6.49
CA GLU A 3 -13.10 5.70 6.46
C GLU A 3 -11.57 5.76 6.51
N ALA A 4 -11.09 6.53 7.48
CA ALA A 4 -9.78 6.31 8.06
C ALA A 4 -9.99 5.59 9.39
N LEU A 5 -9.20 4.52 9.61
CA LEU A 5 -8.89 3.87 10.90
C LEU A 5 -9.80 2.69 11.34
N THR A 6 -9.49 1.46 10.92
CA THR A 6 -9.56 0.25 11.80
C THR A 6 -8.73 -0.93 11.24
N ALA A 7 -7.40 -0.89 11.38
CA ALA A 7 -6.56 -2.10 11.54
C ALA A 7 -5.13 -1.69 11.95
N PRO A 8 -4.44 -2.44 12.81
CA PRO A 8 -3.00 -2.25 13.10
C PRO A 8 -2.09 -2.73 11.94
N GLY A 9 -2.62 -2.78 10.73
CA GLY A 9 -1.89 -3.16 9.52
C GLY A 9 -2.09 -2.09 8.45
N PRO A 10 -1.10 -1.88 7.58
CA PRO A 10 -1.20 -0.91 6.49
C PRO A 10 -2.43 -1.17 5.63
N SER A 11 -3.16 -0.11 5.32
CA SER A 11 -4.33 -0.18 4.46
C SER A 11 -3.91 -0.31 2.99
N SER A 12 -4.76 -0.92 2.17
CA SER A 12 -4.52 -1.02 0.72
C SER A 12 -4.34 0.37 0.07
N ALA A 13 -4.99 1.40 0.63
CA ALA A 13 -4.85 2.79 0.21
C ALA A 13 -3.46 3.37 0.51
N GLU A 14 -2.90 3.07 1.68
CA GLU A 14 -1.56 3.52 2.09
C GLU A 14 -0.47 2.87 1.24
N VAL A 15 -0.55 1.55 1.04
CA VAL A 15 0.37 0.82 0.16
C VAL A 15 0.31 1.37 -1.27
N ARG A 16 -0.88 1.72 -1.76
CA ARG A 16 -1.06 2.33 -3.08
C ARG A 16 -0.48 3.74 -3.16
N ALA A 17 -0.65 4.56 -2.12
CA ALA A 17 -0.08 5.90 -2.06
C ALA A 17 1.45 5.86 -2.05
N TRP A 18 2.04 4.98 -1.22
CA TRP A 18 3.48 4.74 -1.20
C TRP A 18 3.99 4.25 -2.56
N ALA A 19 3.30 3.29 -3.18
CA ALA A 19 3.71 2.76 -4.47
C ALA A 19 3.72 3.83 -5.57
N ARG A 20 2.69 4.68 -5.64
CA ARG A 20 2.66 5.81 -6.57
C ARG A 20 3.79 6.80 -6.32
N ALA A 21 4.09 7.11 -5.06
CA ALA A 21 5.19 8.00 -4.70
C ALA A 21 6.58 7.42 -5.04
N ASN A 22 6.73 6.10 -5.00
CA ASN A 22 7.99 5.40 -5.30
C ASN A 22 8.09 4.93 -6.77
N GLY A 23 7.12 5.26 -7.63
CA GLY A 23 7.10 4.81 -9.04
C GLY A 23 6.83 3.31 -9.23
N VAL A 24 6.30 2.62 -8.21
CA VAL A 24 5.93 1.21 -8.28
C VAL A 24 4.59 1.07 -9.00
N ALA A 25 4.55 0.23 -10.04
CA ALA A 25 3.35 -0.02 -10.82
C ALA A 25 2.26 -0.68 -9.94
N VAL A 26 1.20 0.07 -9.65
CA VAL A 26 0.03 -0.41 -8.91
C VAL A 26 -1.21 -0.35 -9.79
N ALA A 27 -2.03 -1.40 -9.68
CA ALA A 27 -3.38 -1.37 -10.23
C ALA A 27 -4.20 -0.29 -9.51
N ASP A 28 -4.85 0.56 -10.31
CA ASP A 28 -5.70 1.64 -9.80
C ASP A 28 -6.93 1.09 -9.04
N ARG A 29 -7.35 -0.13 -9.40
CA ARG A 29 -8.51 -0.83 -8.84
C ARG A 29 -8.11 -2.16 -8.19
N GLY A 30 -8.82 -2.53 -7.13
CA GLY A 30 -8.63 -3.80 -6.43
C GLY A 30 -7.51 -3.79 -5.40
N ARG A 31 -7.10 -4.99 -4.96
CA ARG A 31 -6.00 -5.17 -3.99
C ARG A 31 -4.65 -4.99 -4.68
N PRO A 32 -3.66 -4.32 -4.05
CA PRO A 32 -2.30 -4.23 -4.59
C PRO A 32 -1.74 -5.63 -4.83
N ALA A 33 -0.96 -5.79 -5.90
CA ALA A 33 -0.30 -7.06 -6.19
C ALA A 33 0.65 -7.45 -5.03
N SER A 34 0.86 -8.75 -4.83
CA SER A 34 1.74 -9.27 -3.76
C SER A 34 3.15 -8.67 -3.82
N GLN A 35 3.67 -8.40 -5.03
CA GLN A 35 4.96 -7.74 -5.23
C GLN A 35 5.00 -6.31 -4.64
N VAL A 36 3.91 -5.56 -4.71
CA VAL A 36 3.81 -4.21 -4.12
C VAL A 36 3.80 -4.30 -2.60
N TRP A 37 3.07 -5.27 -2.05
CA TRP A 37 3.04 -5.55 -0.62
C TRP A 37 4.40 -5.95 -0.06
N GLU A 38 5.17 -6.73 -0.81
CA GLU A 38 6.51 -7.14 -0.43
C GLU A 38 7.48 -5.96 -0.45
N ALA A 39 7.47 -5.16 -1.52
CA ALA A 39 8.29 -3.95 -1.62
C ALA A 39 7.96 -2.94 -0.51
N TRP A 40 6.67 -2.76 -0.19
CA TRP A 40 6.23 -1.91 0.91
C TRP A 40 6.76 -2.41 2.26
N ARG A 41 6.67 -3.72 2.53
CA ARG A 41 7.18 -4.32 3.77
C ARG A 41 8.68 -4.15 3.90
N ILE A 42 9.46 -4.42 2.85
CA ILE A 42 10.91 -4.24 2.86
C ILE A 42 11.28 -2.79 3.20
N SER A 43 10.56 -1.81 2.62
CA SER A 43 10.81 -0.39 2.87
C SER A 43 10.44 0.09 4.27
N HIS A 44 9.51 -0.59 4.96
CA HIS A 44 8.99 -0.18 6.29
C HIS A 44 9.44 -1.10 7.43
N GLN A 45 10.23 -2.13 7.13
CA GLN A 45 10.85 -3.03 8.13
C GLN A 45 12.31 -2.66 8.45
N ALA A 46 12.83 -1.59 7.85
CA ALA A 46 14.17 -1.05 8.11
C ALA A 46 14.15 0.06 9.18
#